data_AF-A0A524P0E2-F1
#
_entry.id   AF-A0A524P0E2-F1
#
_cell.length_a   1.000
_cell.length_b   1.000
_cell.length_c   1.000
_cell.angle_alpha   90.00
_cell.angle_beta   90.00
_cell.angle_gamma   90.00
#
_symmetry.space_group_name_H-M   'P 1'
#
loop_
_entity.id
_entity.type
_entity.pdbx_description
1 polymer ?
#
loop_
_entity_poly.entity_id
_entity_poly.type
_entity_poly.pdbx_seq_one_letter_code
_entity_poly.pdbx_strand_id
1 'polypeptide(L)'
;MDSHIAPVSGTKDTQNPGRTSFLLWGTVSCFGFIFLIFIGNRYFNLPQIWFFWLILGWYGVWLGSYLKARTVTSYNHRFRIHPTSYIGQTWVKGKSNIRGYWWYMGFSIGLAGMPLFFGFLLEFHFQHLDHINIIIIFLYIGALGIFGQGVIPINLSFPGHILTTVFAFAGAIAMNIIMLLLFSNFGSKYPWGYRIPAIIQIICSIVYMTSYFTRAKPGFFQKLWVISFSFSFLFYGSIFSLYTISPPL
;
A
#
# COMPACT_ATOMS: atom_id res chain seq x y z
N MET A 1 0.95 25.70 -16.51
CA MET A 1 2.16 25.57 -15.67
C MET A 1 1.85 26.32 -14.39
N ASP A 2 1.61 25.63 -13.29
CA ASP A 2 1.51 26.26 -11.97
C ASP A 2 2.07 25.30 -10.91
N SER A 3 3.05 25.81 -10.18
CA SER A 3 3.83 25.18 -9.13
C SER A 3 2.96 24.79 -7.94
N HIS A 4 2.73 23.49 -7.73
CA HIS A 4 2.03 22.98 -6.54
C HIS A 4 2.83 21.96 -5.72
N ILE A 5 4.11 21.76 -6.03
CA ILE A 5 5.07 21.55 -4.95
C ILE A 5 5.51 22.96 -4.61
N ALA A 6 5.05 23.49 -3.48
CA ALA A 6 5.60 24.74 -2.98
C ALA A 6 7.12 24.54 -2.92
N PRO A 7 7.93 25.31 -3.65
CA PRO A 7 9.34 25.33 -3.35
C PRO A 7 9.44 25.70 -1.87
N VAL A 8 10.35 25.03 -1.15
CA VAL A 8 10.76 25.47 0.18
C VAL A 8 11.45 26.82 -0.03
N SER A 9 10.67 27.89 -0.16
CA SER A 9 11.19 29.24 -0.35
C SER A 9 11.74 29.68 0.99
N GLY A 10 13.06 29.63 1.09
CA GLY A 10 13.91 30.46 1.94
C GLY A 10 13.25 31.06 3.17
N THR A 11 12.95 30.23 4.16
CA THR A 11 12.99 30.68 5.55
C THR A 11 14.23 30.02 6.13
N LYS A 12 15.13 30.86 6.64
CA LYS A 12 16.38 30.46 7.30
C LYS A 12 16.17 29.17 8.07
N ASP A 13 17.11 28.24 7.93
CA ASP A 13 17.30 27.06 8.77
C ASP A 13 17.42 27.47 10.24
N THR A 14 16.31 27.86 10.87
CA THR A 14 16.10 27.54 12.26
C THR A 14 15.96 26.04 12.26
N GLN A 15 17.01 25.34 12.72
CA GLN A 15 16.99 23.93 13.08
C GLN A 15 15.59 23.59 13.57
N ASN A 16 14.79 22.90 12.75
CA ASN A 16 13.42 22.58 13.10
C ASN A 16 13.54 21.34 14.01
N PRO A 17 13.44 21.46 15.35
CA PRO A 17 13.67 20.33 16.25
C PRO A 17 12.75 19.14 15.97
N GLY A 18 11.65 19.37 15.22
CA GLY A 18 10.78 18.32 14.70
C GLY A 18 11.36 17.46 13.57
N ARG A 19 12.33 17.93 12.77
CA ARG A 19 12.84 17.15 11.61
C ARG A 19 13.61 15.92 12.05
N THR A 20 14.52 16.09 13.00
CA THR A 20 15.33 15.00 13.56
C THR A 20 14.46 14.01 14.33
N SER A 21 13.45 14.49 15.07
CA SER A 21 12.54 13.62 15.81
C SER A 21 11.63 12.80 14.88
N PHE A 22 11.12 13.37 13.78
CA PHE A 22 10.35 12.60 12.78
C PHE A 22 11.19 11.59 12.03
N LEU A 23 12.45 11.91 11.69
CA LEU A 23 13.35 10.94 11.05
C LEU A 23 13.68 9.79 12.00
N LEU A 24 14.04 10.10 13.25
CA LEU A 24 14.30 9.09 14.28
C LEU A 24 13.08 8.21 14.52
N TRP A 25 11.90 8.81 14.68
CA TRP A 25 10.65 8.09 14.85
C TRP A 25 10.35 7.21 13.64
N GLY A 26 10.60 7.70 12.42
CA GLY A 26 10.41 6.92 11.21
C GLY A 26 11.36 5.72 11.12
N THR A 27 12.64 5.92 11.44
CA THR A 27 13.63 4.85 11.52
C THR A 27 13.24 3.79 12.55
N VAL A 28 12.90 4.20 13.78
CA VAL A 28 12.46 3.29 14.85
C VAL A 28 11.21 2.51 14.43
N SER A 29 10.25 3.18 13.79
CA SER A 29 9.02 2.53 13.29
C SER A 29 9.33 1.50 12.20
N CYS A 30 10.23 1.79 11.27
CA CYS A 30 10.64 0.83 10.23
C CYS A 30 11.37 -0.38 10.82
N PHE A 31 12.26 -0.19 11.81
CA PHE A 31 12.87 -1.30 12.54
C PHE A 31 11.84 -2.14 13.28
N GLY A 32 10.87 -1.50 13.94
CA GLY A 32 9.74 -2.18 14.57
C GLY A 32 8.93 -3.01 13.57
N PHE A 33 8.72 -2.50 12.36
CA PHE A 33 8.02 -3.22 11.29
C PHE A 33 8.82 -4.45 10.79
N ILE A 34 10.14 -4.33 10.64
CA ILE A 34 11.02 -5.47 10.31
C ILE A 34 10.98 -6.52 11.42
N PHE A 35 11.03 -6.09 12.68
CA PHE A 35 10.90 -7.00 13.82
C PHE A 35 9.54 -7.71 13.83
N LEU A 36 8.47 -7.00 13.47
CA LEU A 36 7.13 -7.57 13.32
C LEU A 36 7.06 -8.62 12.20
N ILE A 37 7.73 -8.41 11.06
CA ILE A 37 7.87 -9.44 10.01
C ILE A 37 8.57 -10.68 10.58
N PHE A 38 9.69 -10.49 11.29
CA PHE A 38 10.46 -11.59 11.87
C PHE A 38 9.64 -12.42 12.88
N ILE A 39 8.96 -11.75 13.82
CA ILE A 39 8.09 -12.41 14.80
C ILE A 39 6.91 -13.08 14.11
N GLY A 40 6.30 -12.42 13.13
CA GLY A 40 5.17 -12.94 12.38
C GLY A 40 5.50 -14.24 11.63
N ASN A 41 6.62 -14.28 10.92
CA ASN A 41 7.10 -15.49 10.24
C ASN A 41 7.37 -16.67 11.18
N ARG A 42 7.63 -16.41 12.46
CA ARG A 42 7.96 -17.47 13.41
C ARG A 42 6.76 -17.97 14.21
N TYR A 43 5.79 -17.10 14.46
CA TYR A 43 4.74 -17.38 15.44
C TYR A 43 3.32 -17.14 14.93
N PHE A 44 3.13 -16.42 13.83
CA PHE A 44 1.81 -16.05 13.35
C PHE A 44 1.19 -17.12 12.44
N ASN A 45 1.17 -18.36 12.92
CA ASN A 45 0.59 -19.50 12.20
C ASN A 45 -0.92 -19.59 12.49
N LEU A 46 -1.72 -18.94 11.64
CA LEU A 46 -3.17 -19.02 11.69
C LEU A 46 -3.71 -19.97 10.62
N PRO A 47 -4.87 -20.61 10.84
CA PRO A 47 -5.57 -21.31 9.77
C PRO A 47 -5.86 -20.39 8.57
N GLN A 48 -5.83 -20.94 7.36
CA GLN A 48 -5.97 -20.20 6.09
C GLN A 48 -7.18 -19.24 6.07
N ILE A 49 -8.31 -19.67 6.63
CA ILE A 49 -9.54 -18.87 6.71
C ILE A 49 -9.39 -17.61 7.57
N TRP A 50 -8.59 -17.66 8.63
CA TRP A 50 -8.33 -16.50 9.48
C TRP A 50 -7.44 -15.49 8.79
N PHE A 51 -6.46 -15.93 7.98
CA PHE A 51 -5.70 -15.02 7.12
C PHE A 51 -6.60 -14.25 6.15
N PHE A 52 -7.60 -14.91 5.58
CA PHE A 52 -8.58 -14.24 4.71
C PHE A 52 -9.35 -13.13 5.44
N TRP A 53 -9.91 -13.42 6.61
CA TRP A 53 -10.64 -12.43 7.41
C TRP A 53 -9.73 -11.28 7.87
N LEU A 54 -8.49 -11.59 8.23
CA LEU A 54 -7.48 -10.61 8.61
C LEU A 54 -7.16 -9.66 7.43
N ILE A 55 -6.91 -10.22 6.24
CA ILE A 55 -6.65 -9.46 5.01
C ILE A 55 -7.87 -8.60 4.63
N LEU A 56 -9.09 -9.13 4.76
CA LEU A 56 -10.35 -8.40 4.54
C LEU A 56 -10.56 -7.26 5.54
N GLY A 57 -10.32 -7.51 6.83
CA GLY A 57 -10.38 -6.48 7.86
C GLY A 57 -9.37 -5.37 7.59
N TRP A 58 -8.15 -5.73 7.19
CA TRP A 58 -7.09 -4.77 6.87
C TRP A 58 -7.39 -3.96 5.61
N TYR A 59 -8.07 -4.56 4.64
CA TYR A 59 -8.64 -3.84 3.51
C TYR A 59 -9.66 -2.78 3.94
N GLY A 60 -10.51 -3.09 4.92
CA GLY A 60 -11.41 -2.11 5.54
C GLY A 60 -10.65 -0.93 6.15
N VAL A 61 -9.54 -1.19 6.87
CA VAL A 61 -8.67 -0.15 7.44
C VAL A 61 -8.08 0.74 6.34
N TRP A 62 -7.58 0.14 5.27
CA TRP A 62 -7.03 0.85 4.12
C TRP A 62 -8.06 1.77 3.46
N LEU A 63 -9.22 1.23 3.07
CA LEU A 63 -10.26 1.97 2.37
C LEU A 63 -10.91 3.03 3.26
N GLY A 64 -11.19 2.70 4.52
CA GLY A 64 -11.72 3.65 5.50
C GLY A 64 -10.76 4.83 5.72
N SER A 65 -9.47 4.55 5.87
CA SER A 65 -8.45 5.59 6.01
C SER A 65 -8.30 6.43 4.74
N TYR A 66 -8.34 5.82 3.56
CA TYR A 66 -8.35 6.52 2.28
C TYR A 66 -9.50 7.52 2.19
N LEU A 67 -10.74 7.09 2.47
CA LEU A 67 -11.91 7.96 2.41
C LEU A 67 -11.83 9.07 3.46
N LYS A 68 -11.43 8.74 4.69
CA LYS A 68 -11.37 9.70 5.79
C LYS A 68 -10.27 10.75 5.60
N ALA A 69 -9.08 10.34 5.14
CA ALA A 69 -7.97 11.25 4.85
C ALA A 69 -8.41 12.36 3.90
N ARG A 70 -9.25 12.04 2.90
CA ARG A 70 -9.75 13.03 1.94
C ARG A 70 -10.66 14.09 2.55
N THR A 71 -11.37 13.75 3.63
CA THR A 71 -12.31 14.66 4.31
C THR A 71 -11.68 15.53 5.40
N VAL A 72 -10.52 15.13 5.92
CA VAL A 72 -9.87 15.77 7.08
C VAL A 72 -8.63 16.60 6.73
N THR A 73 -8.35 16.76 5.43
CA THR A 73 -7.27 17.63 4.95
C THR A 73 -7.57 19.08 5.26
N SER A 74 -6.57 19.83 5.73
CA SER A 74 -6.74 21.22 6.18
C SER A 74 -6.71 22.26 5.04
N TYR A 75 -6.52 21.81 3.81
CA TYR A 75 -6.42 22.65 2.62
C TYR A 75 -7.27 22.06 1.50
N ASN A 76 -7.72 22.92 0.58
CA ASN A 76 -8.57 22.50 -0.54
C ASN A 76 -7.76 21.67 -1.54
N HIS A 77 -7.65 20.37 -1.26
CA HIS A 77 -6.86 19.45 -2.06
C HIS A 77 -7.64 19.01 -3.28
N ARG A 78 -7.14 19.37 -4.46
CA ARG A 78 -7.74 18.96 -5.73
C ARG A 78 -7.39 17.50 -6.02
N PHE A 79 -8.10 16.56 -5.40
CA PHE A 79 -7.91 15.09 -5.57
C PHE A 79 -8.04 14.57 -7.01
N ARG A 80 -8.53 15.39 -7.95
CA ARG A 80 -8.51 15.04 -9.38
C ARG A 80 -7.12 15.24 -9.99
N ILE A 81 -6.36 16.17 -9.43
CA ILE A 81 -5.06 16.62 -9.92
C ILE A 81 -3.95 16.00 -9.08
N HIS A 82 -4.11 16.00 -7.76
CA HIS A 82 -3.09 15.56 -6.82
C HIS A 82 -3.43 14.18 -6.23
N PRO A 83 -2.43 13.29 -6.10
CA PRO A 83 -2.63 12.03 -5.43
C PRO A 83 -2.75 12.21 -3.91
N THR A 84 -3.24 11.17 -3.25
CA THR A 84 -3.47 11.08 -1.80
C THR A 84 -2.16 11.11 -1.03
N SER A 85 -1.03 10.74 -1.65
CA SER A 85 0.28 10.87 -1.04
C SER A 85 0.55 12.28 -0.54
N TYR A 86 0.03 13.32 -1.23
CA TYR A 86 0.21 14.71 -0.84
C TYR A 86 -0.44 15.05 0.53
N ILE A 87 -1.40 14.24 0.99
CA ILE A 87 -1.95 14.35 2.35
C ILE A 87 -0.85 14.05 3.40
N GLY A 88 0.17 13.28 3.04
CA GLY A 88 1.33 12.96 3.87
C GLY A 88 2.23 14.17 4.20
N GLN A 89 1.87 15.38 3.78
CA GLN A 89 2.51 16.61 4.24
C GLN A 89 1.95 17.00 5.61
N THR A 90 2.83 17.20 6.61
CA THR A 90 2.42 17.67 7.95
C THR A 90 2.06 19.16 7.97
N TRP A 91 2.52 19.93 6.98
CA TRP A 91 2.29 21.37 6.86
C TRP A 91 2.15 21.78 5.39
N VAL A 92 1.14 22.59 5.08
CA VAL A 92 0.87 23.07 3.71
C VAL A 92 0.42 24.54 3.74
N LYS A 93 1.10 25.41 2.98
CA LYS A 93 0.75 26.84 2.83
C LYS A 93 0.50 27.56 4.17
N GLY A 94 1.39 27.36 5.15
CA GLY A 94 1.28 28.00 6.47
C GLY A 94 0.25 27.38 7.42
N LYS A 95 -0.43 26.30 7.04
CA LYS A 95 -1.42 25.60 7.87
C LYS A 95 -0.95 24.19 8.24
N SER A 96 -1.20 23.80 9.49
CA SER A 96 -1.02 22.42 9.94
C SER A 96 -1.96 21.49 9.19
N ASN A 97 -1.45 20.33 8.74
CA ASN A 97 -2.22 19.23 8.15
C ASN A 97 -1.98 17.92 8.93
N ILE A 98 -1.60 18.01 10.21
CA ILE A 98 -1.24 16.84 11.03
C ILE A 98 -2.38 15.80 11.11
N ARG A 99 -3.64 16.24 11.15
CA ARG A 99 -4.80 15.35 11.14
C ARG A 99 -4.90 14.56 9.83
N GLY A 100 -4.71 15.24 8.69
CA GLY A 100 -4.65 14.60 7.39
C GLY A 100 -3.51 13.57 7.33
N TYR A 101 -2.32 13.97 7.79
CA TYR A 101 -1.15 13.10 7.87
C TYR A 101 -1.42 11.81 8.68
N TRP A 102 -2.06 11.88 9.84
CA TRP A 102 -2.39 10.68 10.62
C TRP A 102 -3.31 9.71 9.88
N TRP A 103 -4.32 10.21 9.18
CA TRP A 103 -5.18 9.37 8.34
C TRP A 103 -4.45 8.83 7.10
N TYR A 104 -3.48 9.58 6.57
CA TYR A 104 -2.60 9.10 5.51
C TYR A 104 -1.66 7.99 6.02
N MET A 105 -1.14 8.10 7.24
CA MET A 105 -0.38 7.03 7.88
C MET A 105 -1.26 5.78 8.06
N GLY A 106 -2.50 5.94 8.51
CA GLY A 106 -3.49 4.84 8.57
C GLY A 106 -3.74 4.19 7.20
N PHE A 107 -3.82 5.00 6.14
CA PHE A 107 -3.90 4.50 4.76
C PHE A 107 -2.69 3.66 4.39
N SER A 108 -1.48 4.13 4.67
CA SER A 108 -0.25 3.37 4.39
C SER A 108 -0.14 2.10 5.23
N ILE A 109 -0.49 2.13 6.52
CA ILE A 109 -0.52 0.94 7.38
C ILE A 109 -1.53 -0.09 6.84
N GLY A 110 -2.74 0.37 6.50
CA GLY A 110 -3.78 -0.47 5.91
C GLY A 110 -3.34 -1.09 4.58
N LEU A 111 -2.61 -0.35 3.74
CA LEU A 111 -2.12 -0.89 2.48
C LEU A 111 -0.94 -1.85 2.70
N ALA A 112 -0.05 -1.57 3.66
CA ALA A 112 1.15 -2.36 3.95
C ALA A 112 0.82 -3.72 4.60
N GLY A 113 -0.24 -3.80 5.41
CA GLY A 113 -0.59 -5.06 6.06
C GLY A 113 -1.13 -6.13 5.10
N MET A 114 -1.67 -5.76 3.94
CA MET A 114 -2.10 -6.74 2.95
C MET A 114 -0.94 -7.61 2.43
N PRO A 115 0.13 -7.06 1.81
CA PRO A 115 1.27 -7.86 1.38
C PRO A 115 1.99 -8.54 2.55
N LEU A 116 2.00 -7.95 3.75
CA LEU A 116 2.52 -8.58 4.96
C LEU A 116 1.77 -9.88 5.29
N PHE A 117 0.44 -9.82 5.37
CA PHE A 117 -0.39 -10.98 5.70
C PHE A 117 -0.43 -12.00 4.58
N PHE A 118 -0.34 -11.58 3.31
CA PHE A 118 -0.09 -12.50 2.21
C PHE A 118 1.25 -13.21 2.35
N GLY A 119 2.32 -12.51 2.77
CA GLY A 119 3.61 -13.13 3.04
C GLY A 119 3.52 -14.22 4.11
N PHE A 120 2.87 -13.93 5.24
CA PHE A 120 2.64 -14.93 6.30
C PHE A 120 1.80 -16.11 5.81
N LEU A 121 0.72 -15.85 5.06
CA LEU A 121 -0.10 -16.90 4.48
C LEU A 121 0.74 -17.84 3.59
N LEU A 122 1.60 -17.28 2.74
CA LEU A 122 2.48 -18.04 1.86
C LEU A 122 3.53 -18.85 2.64
N GLU A 123 4.14 -18.23 3.65
CA GLU A 123 5.14 -18.86 4.51
C GLU A 123 4.57 -20.09 5.23
N PHE A 124 3.31 -20.06 5.69
CA PHE A 124 2.76 -21.16 6.49
C PHE A 124 1.99 -22.20 5.68
N HIS A 125 1.39 -21.83 4.54
CA HIS A 125 0.45 -22.71 3.82
C HIS A 125 0.93 -23.10 2.42
N PHE A 126 1.97 -22.45 1.88
CA PHE A 126 2.36 -22.59 0.47
C PHE A 126 3.87 -22.82 0.24
N GLN A 127 4.62 -23.28 1.26
CA GLN A 127 6.06 -23.55 1.15
C GLN A 127 6.44 -24.59 0.07
N HIS A 128 5.49 -25.41 -0.36
CA HIS A 128 5.69 -26.43 -1.39
C HIS A 128 5.82 -25.86 -2.81
N LEU A 129 5.51 -24.57 -3.02
CA LEU A 129 5.63 -23.93 -4.32
C LEU A 129 7.06 -23.48 -4.59
N ASP A 130 7.56 -23.77 -5.80
CA ASP A 130 8.89 -23.32 -6.22
C ASP A 130 9.01 -21.79 -6.15
N HIS A 131 10.16 -21.32 -5.69
CA HIS A 131 10.49 -19.90 -5.57
C HIS A 131 9.59 -19.07 -4.63
N ILE A 132 8.77 -19.70 -3.79
CA ILE A 132 7.85 -19.00 -2.87
C ILE A 132 8.58 -18.07 -1.89
N ASN A 133 9.77 -18.43 -1.45
CA ASN A 133 10.60 -17.60 -0.57
C ASN A 133 10.97 -16.25 -1.22
N ILE A 134 11.27 -16.26 -2.53
CA ILE A 134 11.58 -15.03 -3.28
C ILE A 134 10.34 -14.13 -3.31
N ILE A 135 9.17 -14.72 -3.58
CA ILE A 135 7.88 -14.05 -3.58
C ILE A 135 7.59 -13.41 -2.21
N ILE A 136 7.77 -14.15 -1.13
CA ILE A 136 7.57 -13.68 0.24
C ILE A 136 8.47 -12.49 0.56
N ILE A 137 9.74 -12.54 0.14
CA ILE A 137 10.69 -11.42 0.28
C ILE A 137 10.19 -10.17 -0.45
N PHE A 138 9.72 -10.30 -1.69
CA PHE A 138 9.17 -9.16 -2.45
C PHE A 138 7.92 -8.56 -1.78
N LEU A 139 7.07 -9.39 -1.19
CA LEU A 139 5.91 -8.93 -0.43
C LEU A 139 6.35 -8.14 0.82
N TYR A 140 7.35 -8.61 1.56
CA TYR A 140 7.86 -7.89 2.73
C TYR A 140 8.57 -6.59 2.38
N ILE A 141 9.36 -6.57 1.31
CA ILE A 141 9.98 -5.33 0.81
C ILE A 141 8.89 -4.34 0.38
N GLY A 142 7.85 -4.81 -0.33
CA GLY A 142 6.71 -4.00 -0.70
C GLY A 142 5.97 -3.43 0.51
N ALA A 143 5.66 -4.27 1.51
CA ALA A 143 5.02 -3.88 2.76
C ALA A 143 5.82 -2.81 3.50
N LEU A 144 7.14 -3.01 3.64
CA LEU A 144 8.04 -2.04 4.27
C LEU A 144 8.10 -0.71 3.51
N GLY A 145 8.15 -0.76 2.18
CA GLY A 145 8.11 0.44 1.33
C GLY A 145 6.83 1.25 1.50
N ILE A 146 5.67 0.59 1.49
CA ILE A 146 4.35 1.22 1.70
C ILE A 146 4.25 1.82 3.10
N PHE A 147 4.70 1.09 4.11
CA PHE A 147 4.72 1.56 5.50
C PHE A 147 5.62 2.79 5.65
N GLY A 148 6.85 2.72 5.15
CA GLY A 148 7.80 3.83 5.17
C GLY A 148 7.27 5.08 4.47
N GLN A 149 6.51 4.92 3.39
CA GLN A 149 5.84 6.04 2.70
C GLN A 149 4.88 6.82 3.61
N GLY A 150 4.15 6.12 4.49
CA GLY A 150 3.19 6.75 5.41
C GLY A 150 3.85 7.38 6.63
N VAL A 151 4.93 6.77 7.09
CA VAL A 151 5.66 7.17 8.29
C VAL A 151 6.61 8.34 8.01
N ILE A 152 7.15 8.48 6.80
CA ILE A 152 8.06 9.59 6.46
C ILE A 152 7.28 10.69 5.73
N PRO A 153 6.96 11.83 6.38
CA PRO A 153 6.31 12.96 5.72
C PRO A 153 7.03 13.43 4.45
N ILE A 154 6.26 13.76 3.42
CA ILE A 154 6.79 14.19 2.11
C ILE A 154 7.69 15.41 2.23
N ASN A 155 7.31 16.35 3.10
CA ASN A 155 8.02 17.61 3.31
C ASN A 155 9.38 17.42 4.02
N LEU A 156 9.68 16.23 4.57
CA LEU A 156 10.97 15.95 5.22
C LEU A 156 12.00 15.34 4.26
N SER A 157 11.56 14.50 3.30
CA SER A 157 12.42 13.87 2.29
C SER A 157 11.63 13.54 1.02
N PHE A 158 11.65 14.44 0.05
CA PHE A 158 11.02 14.21 -1.25
C PHE A 158 11.65 13.04 -2.05
N PRO A 159 13.00 12.90 -2.11
CA PRO A 159 13.62 11.74 -2.78
C PRO A 159 13.29 10.41 -2.09
N GLY A 160 13.30 10.39 -0.75
CA GLY A 160 12.91 9.21 0.03
C GLY A 160 11.46 8.82 -0.24
N HIS A 161 10.56 9.80 -0.32
CA HIS A 161 9.15 9.55 -0.61
C HIS A 161 8.91 9.03 -2.03
N ILE A 162 9.63 9.53 -3.03
CA ILE A 162 9.59 8.98 -4.40
C ILE A 162 10.04 7.52 -4.37
N LEU A 163 11.18 7.22 -3.74
CA LEU A 163 11.71 5.87 -3.65
C LEU A 163 10.72 4.90 -2.99
N THR A 164 10.14 5.27 -1.84
CA THR A 164 9.12 4.44 -1.16
C THR A 164 7.84 4.29 -1.99
N THR A 165 7.47 5.31 -2.78
CA THR A 165 6.32 5.23 -3.69
C THR A 165 6.57 4.22 -4.82
N VAL A 166 7.80 4.15 -5.35
CA VAL A 166 8.18 3.13 -6.34
C VAL A 166 8.09 1.72 -5.74
N PHE A 167 8.63 1.53 -4.54
CA PHE A 167 8.53 0.25 -3.84
C PHE A 167 7.08 -0.15 -3.53
N ALA A 168 6.23 0.82 -3.20
CA ALA A 168 4.81 0.58 -2.99
C ALA A 168 4.10 0.07 -4.26
N PHE A 169 4.40 0.66 -5.43
CA PHE A 169 3.85 0.19 -6.70
C PHE A 169 4.42 -1.16 -7.12
N ALA A 170 5.73 -1.36 -6.98
CA ALA A 170 6.37 -2.64 -7.25
C ALA A 170 5.77 -3.76 -6.38
N GLY A 171 5.57 -3.50 -5.08
CA GLY A 171 4.93 -4.43 -4.16
C GLY A 171 3.47 -4.73 -4.52
N ALA A 172 2.70 -3.72 -4.92
CA ALA A 172 1.32 -3.91 -5.36
C ALA A 172 1.24 -4.72 -6.68
N ILE A 173 2.15 -4.48 -7.63
CA ILE A 173 2.24 -5.27 -8.87
C ILE A 173 2.64 -6.71 -8.55
N ALA A 174 3.67 -6.90 -7.72
CA ALA A 174 4.13 -8.22 -7.30
C ALA A 174 2.97 -9.02 -6.66
N MET A 175 2.26 -8.43 -5.70
CA MET A 175 1.09 -9.06 -5.07
C MET A 175 0.04 -9.49 -6.10
N ASN A 176 -0.23 -8.70 -7.14
CA ASN A 176 -1.20 -9.10 -8.17
C ASN A 176 -0.70 -10.22 -9.08
N ILE A 177 0.58 -10.23 -9.42
CA ILE A 177 1.22 -11.34 -10.16
C ILE A 177 1.18 -12.62 -9.32
N ILE A 178 1.42 -12.52 -8.01
CA ILE A 178 1.39 -13.66 -7.10
C ILE A 178 -0.03 -14.20 -6.95
N MET A 179 -1.03 -13.32 -6.78
CA MET A 179 -2.43 -13.73 -6.75
C MET A 179 -2.82 -14.44 -8.06
N LEU A 180 -2.35 -13.97 -9.22
CA LEU A 180 -2.51 -14.66 -10.49
C LEU A 180 -1.90 -16.07 -10.49
N LEU A 181 -0.66 -16.21 -10.02
CA LEU A 181 0.05 -17.49 -9.98
C LEU A 181 -0.61 -18.47 -9.01
N LEU A 182 -0.96 -18.00 -7.81
CA LEU A 182 -1.68 -18.78 -6.81
C LEU A 182 -2.99 -19.32 -7.40
N PHE A 183 -3.88 -18.46 -7.88
CA PHE A 183 -5.17 -18.92 -8.42
C PHE A 183 -5.05 -19.73 -9.71
N SER A 184 -3.95 -19.58 -10.46
CA SER A 184 -3.64 -20.43 -11.62
C SER A 184 -3.23 -21.83 -11.19
N ASN A 185 -2.45 -21.96 -10.12
CA ASN A 185 -2.01 -23.24 -9.57
C ASN A 185 -3.13 -24.00 -8.84
N PHE A 186 -4.12 -23.32 -8.26
CA PHE A 186 -5.26 -23.99 -7.61
C PHE A 186 -6.31 -24.58 -8.56
N GLY A 187 -6.09 -24.54 -9.88
CA GLY A 187 -6.97 -25.23 -10.83
C GLY A 187 -8.41 -24.71 -10.81
N SER A 188 -8.58 -23.39 -10.70
CA SER A 188 -9.91 -22.78 -10.61
C SER A 188 -10.78 -23.15 -11.78
N LYS A 189 -11.96 -23.70 -11.46
CA LYS A 189 -13.10 -23.89 -12.38
C LYS A 189 -13.49 -22.60 -13.11
N TYR A 190 -13.09 -21.43 -12.58
CA TYR A 190 -13.35 -20.11 -13.14
C TYR A 190 -12.03 -19.35 -13.39
N PRO A 191 -11.24 -19.75 -14.40
CA PRO A 191 -9.93 -19.15 -14.71
C PRO A 191 -10.03 -17.64 -14.93
N TRP A 192 -11.11 -17.19 -15.57
CA TRP A 192 -11.31 -15.77 -15.89
C TRP A 192 -11.70 -14.92 -14.69
N GLY A 193 -12.26 -15.53 -13.63
CA GLY A 193 -12.75 -14.83 -12.44
C GLY A 193 -11.64 -14.14 -11.63
N TYR A 194 -10.42 -14.66 -11.66
CA TYR A 194 -9.25 -14.02 -11.02
C TYR A 194 -8.29 -13.39 -12.04
N ARG A 195 -8.20 -13.92 -13.28
CA ARG A 195 -7.30 -13.37 -14.30
C ARG A 195 -7.68 -11.97 -14.74
N ILE A 196 -8.97 -11.72 -15.00
CA ILE A 196 -9.44 -10.41 -15.47
C ILE A 196 -9.19 -9.32 -14.41
N PRO A 197 -9.60 -9.48 -13.14
CA PRO A 197 -9.32 -8.46 -12.13
C PRO A 197 -7.82 -8.23 -11.93
N ALA A 198 -6.99 -9.27 -12.00
CA ALA A 198 -5.55 -9.09 -11.87
C ALA A 198 -4.93 -8.28 -13.02
N ILE A 199 -5.29 -8.60 -14.28
CA ILE A 199 -4.81 -7.87 -15.45
C ILE A 199 -5.22 -6.41 -15.36
N ILE A 200 -6.49 -6.13 -15.04
CA ILE A 200 -7.01 -4.77 -14.84
C ILE A 200 -6.17 -4.05 -13.76
N GLN A 201 -5.90 -4.71 -12.64
CA GLN A 201 -5.15 -4.11 -11.55
C GLN A 201 -3.68 -3.83 -11.90
N ILE A 202 -3.03 -4.73 -12.65
CA ILE A 202 -1.67 -4.51 -13.16
C ILE A 202 -1.65 -3.29 -14.09
N ILE A 203 -2.57 -3.23 -15.06
CA ILE A 203 -2.69 -2.10 -16.00
C ILE A 203 -2.91 -0.79 -15.23
N CYS A 204 -3.87 -0.75 -14.30
CA CYS A 204 -4.14 0.44 -13.50
C CYS A 204 -2.96 0.86 -12.63
N SER A 205 -2.17 -0.11 -12.12
CA SER A 205 -0.95 0.17 -11.35
C SER A 205 0.13 0.80 -12.23
N ILE A 206 0.38 0.25 -13.43
CA ILE A 206 1.34 0.80 -14.39
C ILE A 206 0.92 2.20 -14.83
N VAL A 207 -0.34 2.39 -15.20
CA VAL A 207 -0.85 3.68 -15.67
C VAL A 207 -0.78 4.73 -14.55
N TYR A 208 -1.11 4.38 -13.32
CA TYR A 208 -0.97 5.29 -12.19
C TYR A 208 0.50 5.65 -11.92
N MET A 209 1.40 4.66 -11.93
CA MET A 209 2.84 4.91 -11.78
C MET A 209 3.38 5.86 -12.85
N THR A 210 3.07 5.60 -14.13
CA THR A 210 3.45 6.47 -15.25
C THR A 210 2.88 7.88 -15.09
N SER A 211 1.60 7.99 -14.72
CA SER A 211 0.95 9.28 -14.44
C SER A 211 1.59 10.03 -13.27
N TYR A 212 2.04 9.32 -12.24
CA TYR A 212 2.73 9.89 -11.08
C TYR A 212 4.07 10.51 -11.50
N PHE A 213 4.89 9.79 -12.28
CA PHE A 213 6.18 10.28 -12.75
C PHE A 213 6.08 11.41 -13.78
N THR A 214 5.17 11.27 -14.75
CA THR A 214 4.91 12.29 -15.78
C THR A 214 4.11 13.47 -15.26
N ARG A 215 3.59 13.38 -14.01
CA ARG A 215 2.67 14.33 -13.39
C ARG A 215 1.39 14.57 -14.20
N ALA A 216 1.02 13.65 -15.09
CA ALA A 216 -0.13 13.74 -15.97
C ALA A 216 -1.41 13.22 -15.28
N LYS A 217 -2.12 14.10 -14.56
CA LYS A 217 -3.37 13.79 -13.83
C LYS A 217 -3.26 12.64 -12.80
N PRO A 218 -2.25 12.62 -11.91
CA PRO A 218 -2.04 11.51 -10.97
C PRO A 218 -3.21 11.24 -10.03
N GLY A 219 -3.96 12.25 -9.63
CA GLY A 219 -5.17 12.06 -8.81
C GLY A 219 -6.30 11.28 -9.52
N PHE A 220 -6.42 11.39 -10.84
CA PHE A 220 -7.41 10.62 -11.62
C PHE A 220 -7.02 9.14 -11.67
N PHE A 221 -5.78 8.85 -12.06
CA PHE A 221 -5.31 7.47 -12.19
C PHE A 221 -5.15 6.77 -10.84
N GLN A 222 -4.90 7.49 -9.76
CA GLN A 222 -4.99 6.91 -8.43
C GLN A 222 -6.41 6.41 -8.11
N LYS A 223 -7.46 7.15 -8.47
CA LYS A 223 -8.83 6.70 -8.23
C LYS A 223 -9.16 5.45 -9.02
N LEU A 224 -8.73 5.40 -10.29
CA LEU A 224 -8.85 4.19 -11.10
C LEU A 224 -8.13 3.02 -10.45
N TRP A 225 -6.90 3.23 -9.96
CA TRP A 225 -6.12 2.23 -9.24
C TRP A 225 -6.80 1.75 -7.95
N VAL A 226 -7.40 2.66 -7.16
CA VAL A 226 -8.15 2.26 -5.96
C VAL A 226 -9.39 1.45 -6.34
N ILE A 227 -10.14 1.86 -7.35
CA ILE A 227 -11.35 1.16 -7.82
C ILE A 227 -10.99 -0.23 -8.34
N SER A 228 -9.94 -0.34 -9.18
CA SER A 228 -9.49 -1.64 -9.68
C SER A 228 -9.01 -2.52 -8.54
N PHE A 229 -8.32 -1.96 -7.54
CA PHE A 229 -7.84 -2.72 -6.39
C PHE A 229 -9.01 -3.27 -5.59
N SER A 230 -10.02 -2.42 -5.32
CA SER A 230 -11.27 -2.82 -4.67
C SER A 230 -11.99 -3.92 -5.43
N PHE A 231 -12.08 -3.79 -6.76
CA PHE A 231 -12.69 -4.78 -7.63
C PHE A 231 -11.96 -6.12 -7.56
N SER A 232 -10.63 -6.13 -7.72
CA SER A 232 -9.83 -7.35 -7.66
C SER A 232 -9.88 -8.00 -6.31
N PHE A 233 -9.82 -7.20 -5.24
CA PHE A 233 -9.91 -7.72 -3.88
C PHE A 233 -11.24 -8.44 -3.61
N LEU A 234 -12.37 -7.86 -4.01
CA LEU A 234 -13.69 -8.48 -3.87
C LEU A 234 -13.81 -9.78 -4.67
N PHE A 235 -13.27 -9.81 -5.89
CA PHE A 235 -13.26 -11.01 -6.73
C PHE A 235 -12.34 -12.11 -6.18
N TYR A 236 -11.16 -11.76 -5.69
CA TYR A 236 -10.28 -12.74 -5.06
C TYR A 236 -10.89 -13.30 -3.78
N GLY A 237 -11.52 -12.44 -2.97
CA GLY A 237 -12.16 -12.87 -1.74
C GLY A 237 -13.36 -13.79 -1.95
N SER A 238 -14.17 -13.53 -2.98
CA SER A 238 -15.29 -14.42 -3.33
C SER A 238 -14.79 -15.77 -3.84
N ILE A 239 -13.75 -15.80 -4.68
CA ILE A 239 -13.14 -17.04 -5.16
C ILE A 239 -12.52 -17.82 -4.00
N PHE A 240 -11.71 -17.16 -3.16
CA PHE A 240 -11.11 -17.78 -1.99
C PHE A 240 -12.16 -18.39 -1.05
N SER A 241 -13.26 -17.67 -0.81
CA SER A 241 -14.38 -18.17 0.02
C SER A 241 -14.99 -19.45 -0.56
N LEU A 242 -15.23 -19.48 -1.88
CA LEU A 242 -15.73 -20.66 -2.59
C LEU A 242 -14.77 -21.85 -2.46
N TYR A 243 -13.47 -21.63 -2.54
CA TYR A 243 -12.45 -22.66 -2.35
C TYR A 243 -12.39 -23.22 -0.93
N THR A 244 -12.51 -22.36 0.09
CA THR A 244 -12.49 -22.82 1.49
C THR A 244 -13.76 -23.57 1.89
N ILE A 245 -14.90 -23.28 1.25
CA ILE A 245 -16.18 -23.92 1.54
C ILE A 245 -16.36 -25.22 0.74
N SER A 246 -15.74 -25.31 -0.45
CA SER A 246 -15.83 -26.48 -1.33
C SER A 246 -14.53 -26.63 -2.12
N PRO A 247 -13.48 -27.21 -1.53
CA PRO A 247 -12.23 -27.44 -2.25
C PRO A 247 -12.51 -28.31 -3.49
N PRO A 248 -11.91 -27.99 -4.65
CA PRO A 248 -12.02 -28.88 -5.80
C PRO A 248 -11.43 -30.25 -5.43
N LEU A 249 -12.21 -31.30 -5.73
CA LEU A 249 -11.83 -32.71 -5.59
C LEU A 249 -10.61 -33.04 -6.45
#